data_AF-B4WXV3-F1
#
_entry.id   AF-B4WXV3-F1
#
_cell.length_a   1.000
_cell.length_b   1.000
_cell.length_c   1.000
_cell.angle_alpha   90.00
_cell.angle_beta   90.00
_cell.angle_gamma   90.00
#
_symmetry.space_group_name_H-M   'P 1'
#
loop_
_entity.id
_entity.type
_entity.pdbx_description
1 polymer ?
#
loop_
_entity_poly.entity_id
_entity_poly.type
_entity_poly.pdbx_seq_one_letter_code
_entity_poly.pdbx_strand_id
1 'polypeptide(L)'
;MDAYHAITTHRLHSIWLSFRNLPRWLQGWVALILMPLNGASLLLLDTFSGQAIALALLLVLAVNLPLMWHHRGMNKDMSLVHLLAWIPLEIALLGQLAGRWGDDHLTPALWGFTLAVFMVNAISLFFDVVDAWCWAQGDRLTLHPDHS
;
A
#
# COMPACT_ATOMS: atom_id res chain seq x y z
N MET A 1 -20.41 -24.90 12.39
CA MET A 1 -19.69 -23.61 12.45
C MET A 1 -18.17 -23.80 12.43
N ASP A 2 -17.68 -25.02 12.66
CA ASP A 2 -16.24 -25.31 12.84
C ASP A 2 -15.43 -25.37 11.53
N ALA A 3 -16.04 -25.82 10.42
CA ALA A 3 -15.37 -25.87 9.12
C ALA A 3 -15.06 -24.47 8.56
N TYR A 4 -15.93 -23.48 8.80
CA TYR A 4 -15.70 -22.10 8.36
C TYR A 4 -14.54 -21.45 9.12
N HIS A 5 -14.43 -21.69 10.44
CA HIS A 5 -13.31 -21.21 11.26
C HIS A 5 -11.97 -21.86 10.87
N ALA A 6 -11.97 -23.16 10.53
CA ALA A 6 -10.75 -23.84 10.08
C ALA A 6 -10.27 -23.31 8.71
N ILE A 7 -11.20 -22.99 7.79
CA ILE A 7 -10.86 -22.45 6.48
C ILE A 7 -10.35 -21.00 6.58
N THR A 8 -10.95 -20.15 7.43
CA THR A 8 -10.50 -18.77 7.60
C THR A 8 -9.15 -18.67 8.30
N THR A 9 -8.91 -19.47 9.33
CA THR A 9 -7.60 -19.52 10.01
C THR A 9 -6.48 -19.99 9.08
N HIS A 10 -6.72 -20.99 8.23
CA HIS A 10 -5.74 -21.44 7.25
C HIS A 10 -5.41 -20.38 6.19
N ARG A 11 -6.40 -19.59 5.74
CA ARG A 11 -6.20 -18.51 4.76
C ARG A 11 -5.39 -17.34 5.34
N LEU A 12 -5.72 -16.91 6.55
CA LEU A 12 -4.98 -15.86 7.25
C LEU A 12 -3.52 -16.27 7.50
N HIS A 13 -3.30 -17.55 7.83
CA HIS A 13 -1.96 -18.09 8.04
C HIS A 13 -1.12 -18.07 6.75
N SER A 14 -1.68 -18.42 5.59
CA SER A 14 -0.97 -18.35 4.30
C SER A 14 -0.57 -16.92 3.91
N ILE A 15 -1.48 -15.95 4.12
CA ILE A 15 -1.19 -14.53 3.91
C ILE A 15 -0.07 -14.06 4.83
N TRP A 16 -0.14 -14.42 6.11
CA TRP A 16 0.86 -14.06 7.11
C TRP A 16 2.24 -14.65 6.78
N LEU A 17 2.29 -15.90 6.32
CA LEU A 17 3.52 -16.55 5.87
C LEU A 17 4.12 -15.85 4.65
N SER A 18 3.29 -15.47 3.67
CA SER A 18 3.74 -14.74 2.48
C SER A 18 4.35 -13.37 2.85
N PHE A 19 3.71 -12.62 3.75
CA PHE A 19 4.27 -11.38 4.28
C PHE A 19 5.57 -11.61 5.07
N ARG A 20 5.62 -12.69 5.88
CA ARG A 20 6.83 -13.06 6.64
C ARG A 20 8.00 -13.52 5.78
N ASN A 21 7.76 -13.94 4.54
CA ASN A 21 8.80 -14.32 3.58
C ASN A 21 9.45 -13.10 2.91
N LEU A 22 8.88 -11.89 3.05
CA LEU A 22 9.54 -10.67 2.61
C LEU A 22 10.81 -10.40 3.42
N PRO A 23 11.78 -9.63 2.89
CA PRO A 23 12.92 -9.18 3.67
C PRO A 23 12.47 -8.51 4.97
N ARG A 24 13.08 -8.86 6.11
CA ARG A 24 12.67 -8.33 7.43
C ARG A 24 12.70 -6.80 7.50
N TRP A 25 13.62 -6.17 6.77
CA TRP A 25 13.69 -4.71 6.68
C TRP A 25 12.45 -4.13 5.99
N LEU A 26 11.93 -4.80 4.96
CA LEU A 26 10.72 -4.37 4.23
C LEU A 26 9.46 -4.57 5.08
N GLN A 27 9.39 -5.67 5.85
CA GLN A 27 8.30 -5.88 6.82
C GLN A 27 8.29 -4.74 7.85
N GLY A 28 9.46 -4.38 8.38
CA GLY A 28 9.61 -3.24 9.29
C GLY A 28 9.22 -1.92 8.62
N TRP A 29 9.65 -1.68 7.39
CA TRP A 29 9.29 -0.49 6.61
C TRP A 29 7.78 -0.34 6.44
N VAL A 30 7.10 -1.40 5.98
CA VAL A 30 5.65 -1.36 5.74
C VAL A 30 4.89 -1.18 7.05
N ALA A 31 5.22 -1.95 8.08
CA ALA A 31 4.45 -1.97 9.33
C ALA A 31 4.73 -0.76 10.25
N LEU A 32 5.97 -0.25 10.28
CA LEU A 32 6.37 0.81 11.21
C LEU A 32 6.46 2.19 10.59
N ILE A 33 6.59 2.30 9.27
CA ILE A 33 6.76 3.59 8.58
C ILE A 33 5.58 3.83 7.64
N LEU A 34 5.40 3.00 6.61
CA LEU A 34 4.40 3.22 5.57
C LEU A 34 2.97 3.26 6.15
N MET A 35 2.58 2.22 6.89
CA MET A 35 1.22 2.09 7.45
C MET A 35 0.91 3.18 8.48
N PRO A 36 1.77 3.48 9.48
CA PRO A 36 1.49 4.56 10.42
C PRO A 36 1.46 5.94 9.77
N LEU A 37 2.36 6.20 8.81
CA LEU A 37 2.45 7.51 8.17
C LEU A 37 1.24 7.79 7.26
N ASN A 38 0.84 6.80 6.44
CA ASN A 38 -0.39 6.91 5.65
C ASN A 38 -1.62 6.88 6.55
N GLY A 39 -1.64 6.08 7.62
CA GLY A 39 -2.73 6.04 8.59
C GLY A 39 -2.93 7.34 9.36
N ALA A 40 -1.86 8.10 9.61
CA ALA A 40 -1.94 9.41 10.24
C ALA A 40 -2.74 10.43 9.41
N SER A 41 -2.91 10.20 8.09
CA SER A 41 -3.76 11.04 7.25
C SER A 41 -5.23 11.03 7.68
N LEU A 42 -5.68 9.95 8.33
CA LEU A 42 -7.03 9.83 8.89
C LEU A 42 -7.28 10.79 10.06
N LEU A 43 -6.23 11.35 10.65
CA LEU A 43 -6.31 12.40 11.67
C LEU A 43 -6.27 13.81 11.05
N LEU A 44 -5.99 13.91 9.75
CA LEU A 44 -5.80 15.15 9.01
C LEU A 44 -6.86 15.33 7.91
N LEU A 45 -8.04 14.72 8.08
CA LEU A 45 -9.15 14.76 7.11
C LEU A 45 -9.69 16.16 6.85
N ASP A 46 -9.34 17.14 7.69
CA ASP A 46 -9.69 18.55 7.50
C ASP A 46 -8.85 19.23 6.40
N THR A 47 -7.79 18.56 5.93
CA THR A 47 -6.84 19.07 4.94
C THR A 47 -6.95 18.32 3.62
N PHE A 48 -6.60 18.98 2.52
CA PHE A 48 -6.60 18.33 1.20
C PHE A 48 -5.66 17.11 1.17
N SER A 49 -4.44 17.24 1.72
CA SER A 49 -3.46 16.14 1.75
C SER A 49 -4.01 14.94 2.49
N GLY A 50 -4.57 15.17 3.69
CA GLY A 50 -5.12 14.12 4.52
C GLY A 50 -6.26 13.36 3.84
N GLN A 51 -7.18 14.07 3.19
CA GLN A 51 -8.27 13.47 2.42
C GLN A 51 -7.76 12.65 1.23
N ALA A 52 -6.83 13.20 0.44
CA ALA A 52 -6.28 12.51 -0.73
C ALA A 52 -5.56 11.22 -0.32
N ILE A 53 -4.71 11.29 0.71
CA ILE A 53 -3.97 10.13 1.23
C ILE A 53 -4.94 9.10 1.82
N ALA A 54 -5.94 9.54 2.60
CA ALA A 54 -6.93 8.65 3.19
C ALA A 54 -7.76 7.93 2.13
N LEU A 55 -8.17 8.62 1.07
CA LEU A 55 -8.92 8.03 -0.04
C LEU A 55 -8.07 6.98 -0.78
N ALA A 56 -6.81 7.29 -1.07
CA ALA A 56 -5.89 6.34 -1.70
C ALA A 56 -5.66 5.11 -0.81
N LEU A 57 -5.43 5.31 0.49
CA LEU A 57 -5.30 4.23 1.47
C LEU A 57 -6.55 3.34 1.50
N LEU A 58 -7.74 3.94 1.55
CA LEU A 58 -9.00 3.21 1.53
C LEU A 58 -9.18 2.42 0.24
N LEU A 59 -8.84 2.98 -0.92
CA LEU A 59 -8.89 2.28 -2.20
C LEU A 59 -7.96 1.06 -2.22
N VAL A 60 -6.71 1.24 -1.80
CA VAL A 60 -5.73 0.15 -1.70
C VAL A 60 -6.24 -0.95 -0.79
N LEU A 61 -6.72 -0.63 0.40
CA LEU A 61 -7.25 -1.61 1.34
C LEU A 61 -8.51 -2.31 0.81
N ALA A 62 -9.46 -1.54 0.26
CA ALA A 62 -10.73 -2.05 -0.22
C ALA A 62 -10.58 -3.01 -1.41
N VAL A 63 -9.58 -2.81 -2.26
CA VAL A 63 -9.32 -3.69 -3.40
C VAL A 63 -8.38 -4.83 -3.03
N ASN A 64 -7.31 -4.57 -2.28
CA ASN A 64 -6.32 -5.60 -1.96
C ASN A 64 -6.82 -6.61 -0.92
N LEU A 65 -7.57 -6.20 0.10
CA LEU A 65 -8.07 -7.17 1.11
C LEU A 65 -8.93 -8.29 0.47
N PRO A 66 -9.91 -8.00 -0.42
CA PRO A 66 -10.62 -9.02 -1.18
C PRO A 66 -9.72 -9.84 -2.10
N LEU A 67 -8.73 -9.22 -2.76
CA LEU A 67 -7.81 -9.92 -3.66
C LEU A 67 -6.94 -10.93 -2.90
N MET A 68 -6.43 -10.55 -1.73
CA MET A 68 -5.70 -11.42 -0.80
C MET A 68 -6.58 -12.59 -0.36
N TRP A 69 -7.86 -12.32 -0.08
CA TRP A 69 -8.82 -13.35 0.31
C TRP A 69 -9.12 -14.36 -0.80
N HIS A 70 -9.17 -13.90 -2.06
CA HIS A 70 -9.43 -14.73 -3.24
C HIS A 70 -8.20 -15.55 -3.64
N HIS A 71 -7.03 -14.90 -3.74
CA HIS A 71 -5.78 -15.51 -4.23
C HIS A 71 -4.93 -16.20 -3.15
N ARG A 72 -5.35 -16.17 -1.87
CA ARG A 72 -4.70 -16.84 -0.73
C ARG A 72 -3.25 -16.42 -0.45
N GLY A 73 -2.87 -15.19 -0.82
CA GLY A 73 -1.52 -14.66 -0.59
C GLY A 73 -1.34 -13.26 -1.14
N MET A 74 -0.15 -12.69 -0.96
CA MET A 74 0.25 -11.48 -1.69
C MET A 74 0.47 -11.88 -3.15
N ASN A 75 -0.45 -11.45 -4.02
CA ASN A 75 -0.32 -11.68 -5.45
C ASN A 75 0.32 -10.45 -6.12
N LYS A 76 1.05 -10.66 -7.21
CA LYS A 76 1.67 -9.57 -7.98
C LYS A 76 0.62 -8.57 -8.52
N ASP A 77 -0.62 -8.99 -8.71
CA ASP A 77 -1.77 -8.13 -9.05
C ASP A 77 -2.02 -7.01 -8.01
N MET A 78 -1.55 -7.20 -6.77
CA MET A 78 -1.63 -6.16 -5.73
C MET A 78 -0.75 -4.97 -6.04
N SER A 79 0.44 -5.18 -6.63
CA SER A 79 1.34 -4.09 -7.03
C SER A 79 0.65 -3.18 -8.04
N LEU A 80 -0.19 -3.73 -8.93
CA LEU A 80 -0.94 -2.95 -9.91
C LEU A 80 -1.99 -2.05 -9.26
N VAL A 81 -2.67 -2.54 -8.23
CA VAL A 81 -3.61 -1.73 -7.42
C VAL A 81 -2.86 -0.60 -6.70
N HIS A 82 -1.68 -0.90 -6.14
CA HIS A 82 -0.84 0.11 -5.50
C HIS A 82 -0.40 1.19 -6.51
N LEU A 83 0.06 0.81 -7.71
CA LEU A 83 0.41 1.75 -8.77
C LEU A 83 -0.77 2.65 -9.15
N LEU A 84 -1.97 2.08 -9.32
CA LEU A 84 -3.17 2.83 -9.68
C LEU A 84 -3.62 3.80 -8.59
N ALA A 85 -3.37 3.50 -7.32
CA ALA A 85 -3.75 4.36 -6.20
C ALA A 85 -2.68 5.42 -5.88
N TRP A 86 -1.42 5.01 -5.84
CA TRP A 86 -0.31 5.85 -5.42
C TRP A 86 0.15 6.80 -6.53
N ILE A 87 0.16 6.44 -7.81
CA ILE A 87 0.57 7.38 -8.88
C ILE A 87 -0.31 8.64 -8.91
N PRO A 88 -1.66 8.55 -8.91
CA PRO A 88 -2.50 9.74 -8.84
C PRO A 88 -2.32 10.53 -7.55
N LEU A 89 -2.12 9.83 -6.42
CA LEU A 89 -1.84 10.48 -5.14
C LEU A 89 -0.56 11.30 -5.19
N GLU A 90 0.54 10.72 -5.67
CA GLU A 90 1.84 11.39 -5.79
C GLU A 90 1.74 12.66 -6.65
N ILE A 91 0.99 12.61 -7.75
CA ILE A 91 0.69 13.78 -8.59
C ILE A 91 -0.10 14.83 -7.79
N ALA A 92 -1.11 14.41 -7.03
CA ALA A 92 -1.90 15.32 -6.20
C ALA A 92 -1.06 15.99 -5.11
N LEU A 93 -0.22 15.24 -4.39
CA LEU A 93 0.66 15.78 -3.36
C LEU A 93 1.74 16.70 -3.95
N LEU A 94 2.33 16.34 -5.10
CA LEU A 94 3.27 17.22 -5.81
C LEU A 94 2.61 18.53 -6.26
N GLY A 95 1.41 18.46 -6.83
CA GLY A 95 0.69 19.65 -7.24
C GLY A 95 0.36 20.55 -6.05
N GLN A 96 0.07 19.98 -4.88
CA GLN A 96 -0.15 20.74 -3.65
C GLN A 96 1.15 21.36 -3.12
N LEU A 97 2.25 20.60 -3.07
CA LEU A 97 3.56 21.10 -2.67
C LEU A 97 4.08 22.20 -3.62
N ALA A 98 3.72 22.13 -4.90
CA ALA A 98 4.01 23.14 -5.92
C ALA A 98 3.06 24.35 -5.88
N GLY A 99 2.09 24.39 -4.96
CA GLY A 99 1.10 25.48 -4.84
C GLY A 99 0.14 25.58 -6.03
N ARG A 100 -0.06 24.50 -6.79
CA ARG A 100 -0.95 24.45 -7.96
C ARG A 100 -2.42 24.24 -7.58
N TRP A 101 -2.68 23.51 -6.48
CA TRP A 101 -4.00 23.20 -5.95
C TRP A 101 -3.93 22.82 -4.46
N GLY A 102 -5.08 22.62 -3.82
CA GLY A 102 -5.19 22.25 -2.40
C GLY A 102 -5.37 23.47 -1.50
N ASP A 103 -4.99 23.33 -0.24
CA ASP A 103 -5.20 24.37 0.79
C ASP A 103 -4.40 25.65 0.47
N ASP A 104 -5.06 26.82 0.53
CA ASP A 104 -4.46 28.13 0.18
C ASP A 104 -3.22 28.47 0.99
N HIS A 105 -3.10 27.95 2.21
CA HIS A 105 -1.97 28.16 3.11
C HIS A 105 -1.57 26.84 3.81
N LEU A 106 -0.55 26.17 3.28
CA LEU A 106 0.06 25.04 3.98
C LEU A 106 0.86 25.53 5.19
N THR A 107 0.48 25.09 6.38
CA THR A 107 1.32 25.27 7.57
C THR A 107 2.64 24.50 7.37
N PRO A 108 3.77 24.95 7.98
CA PRO A 108 5.04 24.23 7.87
C PRO A 108 4.96 22.76 8.30
N ALA A 109 4.12 22.45 9.30
CA ALA A 109 3.88 21.10 9.77
C ALA A 109 3.14 20.25 8.71
N LEU A 110 2.07 20.78 8.10
CA LEU A 110 1.35 20.07 7.04
C LEU A 110 2.24 19.87 5.80
N TRP A 111 3.02 20.89 5.42
CA TRP A 111 3.97 20.78 4.32
C TRP A 111 5.00 19.67 4.57
N GLY A 112 5.58 19.63 5.78
CA GLY A 112 6.53 18.59 6.18
C GLY A 112 5.90 17.19 6.19
N PHE A 113 4.65 17.06 6.66
CA PHE A 113 3.90 15.81 6.62
C PHE A 113 3.66 15.34 5.17
N THR A 114 3.15 16.23 4.31
CA THR A 114 2.89 15.93 2.89
C THR A 114 4.16 15.52 2.16
N LEU A 115 5.27 16.20 2.41
CA LEU A 115 6.57 15.81 1.86
C LEU A 115 7.03 14.44 2.38
N ALA A 116 6.87 14.17 3.68
CA ALA A 116 7.26 12.88 4.25
C ALA A 116 6.45 11.73 3.65
N VAL A 117 5.13 11.90 3.52
CA VAL A 117 4.24 10.91 2.88
C VAL A 117 4.63 10.70 1.44
N PHE A 118 4.83 11.78 0.67
CA PHE A 118 5.29 11.72 -0.72
C PHE A 118 6.59 10.91 -0.85
N MET A 119 7.62 11.22 -0.04
CA MET A 119 8.90 10.52 -0.12
C MET A 119 8.79 9.04 0.23
N VAL A 120 8.03 8.70 1.27
CA VAL A 120 7.82 7.31 1.70
C VAL A 120 7.03 6.53 0.66
N ASN A 121 5.96 7.12 0.12
CA ASN A 121 5.13 6.49 -0.90
C ASN A 121 5.89 6.37 -2.24
N ALA A 122 6.72 7.34 -2.62
CA ALA A 122 7.59 7.24 -3.80
C ALA A 122 8.59 6.08 -3.71
N ILE A 123 9.20 5.87 -2.54
CA ILE A 123 10.10 4.72 -2.31
C ILE A 123 9.32 3.41 -2.46
N SER A 124 8.13 3.32 -1.88
CA SER A 124 7.29 2.13 -2.00
C SER A 124 6.78 1.89 -3.41
N LEU A 125 6.43 2.96 -4.12
CA LEU A 125 6.04 2.91 -5.52
C LEU A 125 7.14 2.35 -6.41
N PHE A 126 8.40 2.69 -6.15
CA PHE A 126 9.53 2.12 -6.87
C PHE A 126 9.58 0.60 -6.73
N PHE A 127 9.38 0.06 -5.52
CA PHE A 127 9.30 -1.38 -5.32
C PHE A 127 8.08 -2.00 -6.02
N ASP A 128 6.91 -1.34 -5.97
CA ASP A 128 5.71 -1.78 -6.66
C ASP A 128 5.90 -1.82 -8.19
N VAL A 129 6.62 -0.85 -8.79
CA VAL A 129 6.96 -0.85 -10.22
C VAL A 129 7.86 -2.03 -10.57
N VAL A 130 8.90 -2.30 -9.77
CA VAL A 130 9.81 -3.43 -10.01
C VAL A 130 9.04 -4.76 -9.95
N ASP A 131 8.17 -4.93 -8.96
CA ASP A 131 7.34 -6.12 -8.81
C ASP A 131 6.35 -6.30 -9.97
N ALA A 132 5.69 -5.22 -10.39
CA ALA A 132 4.80 -5.20 -11.55
C ALA A 132 5.56 -5.51 -12.87
N TRP A 133 6.79 -5.02 -12.99
CA TRP A 133 7.65 -5.29 -14.16
C TRP A 133 8.11 -6.75 -14.21
N CYS A 134 8.49 -7.33 -13.07
CA CYS A 134 8.78 -8.76 -12.95
C CYS A 134 7.54 -9.62 -13.28
N TRP A 135 6.36 -9.21 -12.86
CA TRP A 135 5.09 -9.85 -13.24
C TRP A 135 4.83 -9.79 -14.75
N ALA A 136 5.01 -8.61 -15.37
CA ALA A 136 4.78 -8.40 -16.80
C ALA A 136 5.72 -9.26 -17.67
N GLN A 137 6.93 -9.57 -17.17
CA GLN A 137 7.88 -10.46 -17.83
C GLN A 137 7.51 -11.96 -17.75
N GLY A 138 6.35 -12.31 -17.16
CA GLY A 138 5.84 -13.68 -17.16
C GLY A 138 6.21 -14.49 -15.92
N ASP A 139 6.77 -13.84 -14.90
CA ASP A 139 7.06 -14.47 -13.62
C ASP A 139 5.76 -14.61 -12.82
N ARG A 140 4.95 -15.61 -13.19
CA ARG A 140 3.63 -15.93 -12.60
C ARG A 140 3.72 -16.82 -11.36
N LEU A 141 4.91 -16.99 -10.79
CA LEU A 141 5.12 -17.74 -9.55
C LEU A 141 4.25 -17.11 -8.44
N THR A 142 3.08 -17.68 -8.24
CA THR A 142 2.50 -17.75 -6.90
C THR A 142 3.56 -18.41 -6.02
N LEU A 143 3.85 -17.84 -4.85
CA LEU A 143 4.65 -18.50 -3.82
C LEU A 143 3.87 -19.72 -3.30
N HIS A 144 3.67 -20.73 -4.15
CA HIS A 144 3.26 -22.06 -3.75
C HIS A 144 4.56 -22.83 -3.54
N PRO A 145 4.80 -23.40 -2.33
CA PRO A 145 5.89 -24.34 -2.19
C PRO A 145 5.54 -25.55 -3.05
N ASP A 146 6.38 -25.85 -4.03
CA ASP A 146 6.45 -27.17 -4.63
C ASP A 146 6.91 -28.12 -3.51
N HIS A 147 5.95 -28.81 -2.91
CA HIS A 147 6.25 -29.99 -2.11
C HIS A 147 6.64 -31.10 -3.10
N SER A 148 7.95 -31.25 -3.29
CA SER A 148 8.57 -32.48 -3.81
C SER A 148 8.87 -33.43 -2.66
#